data_AF-A0A0F2S364-F1
#
_entry.id   AF-A0A0F2S364-F1
#
_cell.length_a   1.000
_cell.length_b   1.000
_cell.length_c   1.000
_cell.angle_alpha   90.00
_cell.angle_beta   90.00
_cell.angle_gamma   90.00
#
_symmetry.space_group_name_H-M   'P 1'
#
loop_
_entity.id
_entity.type
_entity.pdbx_description
1 polymer ?
#
loop_
_entity_poly.entity_id
_entity_poly.type
_entity_poly.pdbx_seq_one_letter_code
_entity_poly.pdbx_strand_id
1 'polypeptide(L)'
;MRADAALGAAVRQLDLAVREQEQAVTRILGLIELLQAHAPDRATRARLDGVLEACAFQDLTGQRITKVSRLLRHLARSLGDTPVPTPHGAGPETPETEPAAKGLSQDQVDRLLRGEQV
;
A
#
# COMPACT_ATOMS: atom_id res chain seq x y z
N MET A 1 9.60 -27.76 1.90
CA MET A 1 10.99 -27.23 1.73
C MET A 1 11.22 -26.41 0.47
N ARG A 2 11.07 -26.91 -0.78
CA ARG A 2 11.26 -26.05 -1.98
C ARG A 2 10.15 -25.00 -2.16
N ALA A 3 8.89 -25.37 -1.86
CA ALA A 3 7.74 -24.48 -1.98
C ALA A 3 7.77 -23.32 -0.96
N ASP A 4 8.17 -23.59 0.29
CA ASP A 4 8.24 -22.56 1.34
C ASP A 4 9.30 -21.50 1.05
N ALA A 5 10.48 -21.94 0.58
CA ALA A 5 11.54 -21.01 0.18
C ALA A 5 11.10 -20.14 -1.00
N ALA A 6 10.39 -20.71 -1.98
CA ALA A 6 9.83 -19.98 -3.11
C ALA A 6 8.75 -18.97 -2.68
N LEU A 7 7.87 -19.36 -1.76
CA LEU A 7 6.83 -18.49 -1.21
C LEU A 7 7.42 -17.32 -0.42
N GLY A 8 8.40 -17.59 0.44
CA GLY A 8 9.14 -16.56 1.17
C GLY A 8 9.88 -15.60 0.24
N ALA A 9 10.46 -16.10 -0.85
CA ALA A 9 11.08 -15.25 -1.88
C ALA A 9 10.05 -14.37 -2.59
N ALA A 10 8.90 -14.91 -2.96
CA ALA A 10 7.82 -14.15 -3.60
C ALA A 10 7.30 -13.01 -2.71
N VAL A 11 7.10 -13.27 -1.41
CA VAL A 11 6.71 -12.22 -0.44
C VAL A 11 7.75 -11.09 -0.41
N ARG A 12 9.04 -11.41 -0.33
CA ARG A 12 10.10 -10.39 -0.32
C ARG A 12 10.15 -9.58 -1.60
N GLN A 13 9.93 -10.21 -2.76
CA GLN A 13 9.88 -9.51 -4.04
C GLN A 13 8.68 -8.57 -4.13
N LEU A 14 7.51 -8.97 -3.60
CA LEU A 14 6.34 -8.09 -3.52
C LEU A 14 6.59 -6.89 -2.60
N ASP A 15 7.16 -7.12 -1.42
CA ASP A 15 7.48 -6.03 -0.48
C ASP A 15 8.52 -5.06 -1.08
N LEU A 16 9.49 -5.57 -1.85
CA LEU A 16 10.46 -4.74 -2.58
C LEU A 16 9.78 -3.90 -3.66
N ALA A 17 8.93 -4.52 -4.49
CA ALA A 17 8.22 -3.83 -5.57
C ALA A 17 7.34 -2.68 -5.04
N VAL A 18 6.68 -2.86 -3.89
CA VAL A 18 5.90 -1.79 -3.23
C VAL A 18 6.81 -0.63 -2.85
N ARG A 19 7.94 -0.90 -2.19
CA ARG A 19 8.88 0.16 -1.79
C ARG A 19 9.45 0.91 -3.00
N GLU A 20 9.81 0.20 -4.06
CA GLU A 20 10.31 0.81 -5.30
C GLU A 20 9.24 1.70 -5.95
N GLN A 21 7.98 1.27 -5.97
CA GLN A 21 6.87 2.09 -6.43
C GLN A 21 6.67 3.34 -5.56
N GLU A 22 6.67 3.21 -4.24
CA GLU A 22 6.54 4.34 -3.30
C GLU A 22 7.62 5.39 -3.51
N GLN A 23 8.87 4.94 -3.67
CA GLN A 23 10.00 5.83 -3.96
C GLN A 23 9.86 6.51 -5.33
N ALA A 24 9.46 5.76 -6.35
CA ALA A 24 9.28 6.31 -7.70
C ALA A 24 8.20 7.40 -7.72
N VAL A 25 7.05 7.16 -7.08
CA VAL A 25 5.97 8.16 -7.02
C VAL A 25 6.38 9.36 -6.18
N THR A 26 7.00 9.16 -5.02
CA THR A 26 7.54 10.28 -4.21
C THR A 26 8.46 11.17 -5.05
N ARG A 27 9.32 10.57 -5.89
CA ARG A 27 10.19 11.31 -6.81
C ARG A 27 9.40 12.03 -7.91
N ILE A 28 8.38 11.41 -8.49
CA ILE A 28 7.52 12.05 -9.51
C ILE A 28 6.80 13.26 -8.92
N LEU A 29 6.21 13.12 -7.73
CA LEU A 29 5.51 14.20 -7.04
C LEU A 29 6.46 15.38 -6.75
N GLY A 30 7.66 15.11 -6.23
CA GLY A 30 8.65 16.15 -6.00
C GLY A 30 9.12 16.86 -7.29
N LEU A 31 9.24 16.14 -8.41
CA LEU A 31 9.53 16.77 -9.71
C LEU A 31 8.38 17.66 -10.19
N ILE A 32 7.13 17.27 -9.97
CA ILE A 32 5.97 18.08 -10.31
C ILE A 32 5.95 19.37 -9.49
N GLU A 33 6.23 19.30 -8.19
CA GLU A 33 6.33 20.49 -7.33
C GLU A 33 7.40 21.47 -7.84
N LEU A 34 8.58 20.97 -8.22
CA LEU A 34 9.64 21.79 -8.81
C LEU A 34 9.20 22.42 -10.14
N LEU A 35 8.48 21.68 -11.00
CA LEU A 35 7.97 22.23 -12.25
C LEU A 35 6.88 23.28 -12.01
N GLN A 36 6.01 23.09 -11.02
CA GLN A 36 4.99 24.06 -10.64
C GLN A 36 5.59 25.37 -10.10
N ALA A 37 6.72 25.29 -9.37
CA ALA A 37 7.42 26.47 -8.85
C ALA A 37 7.90 27.44 -9.96
N HIS A 38 8.03 26.98 -11.20
CA HIS A 38 8.42 27.80 -12.35
C HIS A 38 7.23 28.48 -13.05
N ALA A 39 6.07 28.54 -12.40
CA ALA A 39 4.84 29.16 -12.92
C ALA A 39 4.49 28.68 -14.35
N PRO A 40 4.27 27.37 -14.55
CA PRO A 40 4.01 26.80 -15.86
C PRO A 40 2.75 27.40 -16.49
N ASP A 41 2.75 27.46 -17.83
CA ASP A 41 1.58 27.85 -18.60
C ASP A 41 0.38 26.92 -18.32
N ARG A 42 -0.81 27.35 -18.75
CA ARG A 42 -2.06 26.62 -18.50
C ARG A 42 -2.03 25.19 -19.05
N ALA A 43 -1.44 24.99 -20.24
CA ALA A 43 -1.41 23.68 -20.87
C ALA A 43 -0.50 22.71 -20.12
N THR A 44 0.64 23.21 -19.66
CA THR A 44 1.62 22.47 -18.87
C THR A 44 1.05 22.14 -17.50
N ARG A 45 0.36 23.08 -16.85
CA ARG A 45 -0.33 22.83 -15.57
C ARG A 45 -1.37 21.71 -15.69
N ALA A 46 -2.22 21.75 -16.70
CA ALA A 46 -3.22 20.70 -16.93
C ALA A 46 -2.59 19.32 -17.15
N ARG A 47 -1.41 19.25 -17.80
CA ARG A 47 -0.66 17.99 -17.94
C ARG A 47 -0.10 17.51 -16.60
N LEU A 48 0.45 18.41 -15.79
CA LEU A 48 0.97 18.08 -14.46
C LEU A 48 -0.16 17.58 -13.55
N ASP A 49 -1.34 18.21 -13.59
CA ASP A 49 -2.52 17.76 -12.85
C ASP A 49 -2.94 16.34 -13.27
N GLY A 50 -2.90 16.03 -14.57
CA GLY A 50 -3.15 14.68 -15.06
C GLY A 50 -2.13 13.64 -14.56
N VAL A 51 -0.86 14.02 -14.36
CA VAL A 51 0.13 13.10 -13.76
C VAL A 51 -0.12 12.89 -12.27
N LEU A 52 -0.50 13.95 -11.54
CA LEU A 52 -0.88 13.85 -10.13
C LEU A 52 -2.07 12.89 -9.94
N GLU A 53 -3.11 13.04 -10.77
CA GLU A 53 -4.28 12.16 -10.75
C GLU A 53 -3.92 10.70 -11.08
N ALA A 54 -3.07 10.48 -12.08
CA ALA A 54 -2.58 9.14 -12.41
C ALA A 54 -1.80 8.49 -11.24
N CYS A 55 -1.07 9.28 -10.46
CA CYS A 55 -0.33 8.79 -9.29
C CYS A 55 -1.27 8.47 -8.09
N ALA A 56 -2.47 9.04 -8.03
CA ALA A 56 -3.43 8.78 -6.95
C ALA A 56 -3.88 7.30 -6.89
N PHE A 57 -3.83 6.57 -8.01
CA PHE A 57 -4.17 5.14 -8.06
C PHE A 57 -3.16 4.22 -7.34
N GLN A 58 -1.99 4.75 -6.98
CA GLN A 58 -0.93 3.99 -6.33
C GLN A 58 -1.35 3.47 -4.94
N ASP A 59 -2.06 4.28 -4.15
CA ASP A 59 -2.45 3.91 -2.79
C ASP A 59 -3.28 2.61 -2.77
N LEU A 60 -4.23 2.49 -3.70
CA LEU A 60 -5.03 1.27 -3.86
C LEU A 60 -4.16 0.06 -4.25
N THR A 61 -3.13 0.27 -5.06
CA THR A 61 -2.20 -0.80 -5.48
C THR A 61 -1.33 -1.26 -4.31
N GLY A 62 -0.75 -0.32 -3.55
CA GLY A 62 0.04 -0.63 -2.35
C GLY A 62 -0.76 -1.40 -1.29
N GLN A 63 -2.01 -0.99 -1.05
CA GLN A 63 -2.92 -1.70 -0.14
C GLN A 63 -3.23 -3.12 -0.61
N ARG A 64 -3.49 -3.32 -1.91
CA ARG A 64 -3.77 -4.65 -2.49
C ARG A 64 -2.56 -5.56 -2.37
N ILE A 65 -1.36 -5.07 -2.71
CA ILE A 65 -0.13 -5.88 -2.59
C ILE A 65 0.16 -6.21 -1.13
N THR A 66 -0.04 -5.27 -0.21
CA THR A 66 0.12 -5.51 1.24
C THR A 66 -0.82 -6.61 1.74
N LYS A 67 -2.08 -6.64 1.29
CA LYS A 67 -3.03 -7.71 1.62
C LYS A 67 -2.57 -9.06 1.09
N VAL A 68 -2.09 -9.11 -0.15
CA VAL A 68 -1.53 -10.34 -0.75
C VAL A 68 -0.30 -10.80 0.01
N SER A 69 0.64 -9.92 0.35
CA SER A 69 1.86 -10.30 1.07
C SER A 69 1.55 -10.78 2.49
N ARG A 70 0.56 -10.19 3.19
CA ARG A 70 0.06 -10.71 4.48
C ARG A 70 -0.54 -12.11 4.36
N LEU A 71 -1.38 -12.35 3.35
CA LEU A 71 -1.98 -13.66 3.12
C LEU A 71 -0.91 -14.72 2.81
N LEU A 72 0.04 -14.42 1.93
CA LEU A 72 1.12 -15.33 1.58
C LEU A 72 2.02 -15.65 2.80
N ARG A 73 2.27 -14.67 3.68
CA ARG A 73 2.97 -14.90 4.96
C ARG A 73 2.18 -15.82 5.89
N HIS A 74 0.86 -15.63 5.99
CA HIS A 74 -0.01 -16.50 6.78
C HIS A 74 0.02 -17.94 6.26
N LEU A 75 -0.11 -18.12 4.93
CA LEU A 75 -0.02 -19.43 4.29
C LEU A 75 1.35 -20.10 4.51
N ALA A 76 2.45 -19.33 4.43
CA ALA A 76 3.78 -19.84 4.69
C ALA A 76 3.93 -20.37 6.14
N ARG A 77 3.37 -19.66 7.12
CA ARG A 77 3.37 -20.10 8.53
C ARG A 77 2.56 -21.37 8.74
N SER A 78 1.40 -21.50 8.09
CA SER A 78 0.55 -22.69 8.18
C SER A 78 1.16 -23.91 7.48
N LEU A 79 2.03 -23.72 6.49
CA LEU A 79 2.68 -24.79 5.72
C LEU A 79 3.99 -25.27 6.35
N GLY A 80 4.62 -24.48 7.21
CA GLY A 80 5.85 -24.85 7.89
C GLY A 80 6.11 -23.96 9.09
N ASP A 81 6.02 -24.55 10.28
CA ASP A 81 6.38 -23.95 11.57
C ASP A 81 7.87 -23.58 11.61
N THR A 82 8.24 -22.48 10.94
CA THR A 82 9.57 -21.87 11.02
C THR A 82 9.45 -20.37 11.29
N PRO A 83 9.97 -19.88 12.43
CA PRO A 83 9.89 -18.48 12.78
C PRO A 83 10.83 -17.68 11.88
N VAL A 84 10.26 -16.95 10.92
CA VAL A 84 11.01 -15.90 10.21
C VAL A 84 11.14 -14.72 11.17
N PRO A 85 12.37 -14.24 11.48
CA PRO A 85 12.55 -13.12 12.37
C PRO A 85 11.94 -11.88 11.74
N THR A 86 10.89 -11.34 12.36
CA THR A 86 10.41 -9.99 12.08
C THR A 86 11.52 -9.00 12.48
N PRO A 87 11.91 -8.04 11.61
CA PRO A 87 12.81 -6.98 12.03
C PRO A 87 12.05 -6.07 13.02
N HIS A 88 12.39 -6.25 14.30
CA HIS A 88 12.32 -5.33 15.43
C HIS A 88 11.11 -4.37 15.54
N GLY A 89 10.24 -4.66 16.51
CA GLY A 89 9.45 -3.64 17.24
C GLY A 89 7.94 -3.76 17.13
N ALA A 90 7.31 -4.67 17.88
CA ALA A 90 6.05 -4.46 18.63
C ALA A 90 5.51 -5.79 19.19
N GLY A 91 5.57 -5.93 20.52
CA GLY A 91 4.61 -6.62 21.41
C GLY A 91 4.26 -8.11 21.22
N PRO A 92 3.90 -8.84 22.31
CA PRO A 92 3.36 -10.19 22.20
C PRO A 92 1.96 -10.17 21.54
N GLU A 93 1.81 -10.87 20.43
CA GLU A 93 0.55 -11.02 19.68
C GLU A 93 -0.40 -11.98 20.41
N THR A 94 -1.51 -11.46 20.94
CA THR A 94 -2.71 -12.24 21.30
C THR A 94 -3.48 -12.60 20.02
N PRO A 95 -3.97 -13.85 19.86
CA PRO A 95 -4.70 -14.26 18.67
C PRO A 95 -6.17 -13.82 18.79
N GLU A 96 -6.45 -12.57 18.46
CA GLU A 96 -7.82 -12.11 18.24
C GLU A 96 -8.10 -12.09 16.73
N THR A 97 -8.99 -12.99 16.33
CA THR A 97 -9.52 -13.10 14.98
C THR A 97 -10.49 -11.93 14.77
N GLU A 98 -9.98 -10.74 14.46
CA GLU A 98 -10.84 -9.62 14.06
C GLU A 98 -11.44 -9.90 12.67
N PRO A 99 -12.76 -9.73 12.49
CA PRO A 99 -13.35 -9.81 11.16
C PRO A 99 -12.76 -8.67 10.34
N ALA A 100 -12.23 -8.98 9.16
CA ALA A 100 -11.68 -8.02 8.22
C ALA A 100 -12.64 -6.82 8.08
N ALA A 101 -12.27 -5.69 8.67
CA ALA A 101 -13.03 -4.46 8.59
C ALA A 101 -13.21 -4.14 7.11
N LYS A 102 -14.43 -4.36 6.60
CA LYS A 102 -14.83 -3.82 5.30
C LYS A 102 -14.67 -2.32 5.44
N GLY A 103 -13.77 -1.74 4.63
CA GLY A 103 -13.66 -0.29 4.51
C GLY A 103 -15.04 0.32 4.22
N LEU A 104 -15.22 1.56 4.63
CA LEU A 104 -16.46 2.29 4.46
C LEU A 104 -16.84 2.37 2.98
N SER A 105 -18.12 2.17 2.65
CA SER A 105 -18.65 2.52 1.34
C SER A 105 -18.61 4.03 1.13
N GLN A 106 -18.65 4.47 -0.12
CA GLN A 106 -18.67 5.91 -0.44
C GLN A 106 -19.81 6.64 0.29
N ASP A 107 -21.00 6.04 0.34
CA ASP A 107 -22.14 6.59 1.07
C ASP A 107 -21.87 6.76 2.57
N GLN A 108 -21.11 5.85 3.19
CA GLN A 108 -20.73 5.94 4.60
C GLN A 108 -19.69 7.05 4.83
N VAL A 109 -18.77 7.25 3.90
CA VAL A 109 -17.81 8.37 3.92
C VAL A 109 -18.55 9.70 3.81
N ASP A 110 -19.51 9.81 2.89
CA ASP A 110 -20.30 11.02 2.69
C ASP A 110 -21.20 11.35 3.89
N ARG A 111 -21.64 10.35 4.66
CA ARG A 111 -22.32 10.54 5.95
C ARG A 111 -21.38 11.06 7.03
N LEU A 112 -20.17 10.52 7.15
CA LEU A 112 -19.17 11.01 8.11
C LEU A 112 -18.78 12.46 7.85
N LEU A 113 -18.58 12.83 6.59
CA LEU A 113 -18.24 14.21 6.21
C LEU A 113 -19.37 15.20 6.54
N ARG A 114 -20.61 14.71 6.66
CA ARG A 114 -21.79 15.48 7.11
C ARG A 114 -22.02 15.44 8.63
N GLY A 115 -21.20 14.70 9.38
CA GLY A 115 -21.33 14.54 10.83
C GLY A 115 -22.41 13.55 11.28
N GLU A 116 -22.88 12.68 10.39
CA GLU A 116 -23.84 11.61 10.70
C GLU A 116 -23.09 10.36 11.19
N GLN A 117 -23.61 9.66 12.20
CA GLN A 117 -23.00 8.40 12.66
C GLN A 117 -23.17 7.31 11.59
N VAL A 118 -22.10 6.52 11.35
CA VAL A 118 -22.03 5.46 10.33
C VAL A 118 -22.75 4.20 10.75
#